data_AF-A0A7X7H1V2-F1
#
_entry.id   AF-A0A7X7H1V2-F1
#
_cell.length_a   1.000
_cell.length_b   1.000
_cell.length_c   1.000
_cell.angle_alpha   90.00
_cell.angle_beta   90.00
_cell.angle_gamma   90.00
#
_symmetry.space_group_name_H-M   'P 1'
#
loop_
_entity.id
_entity.type
_entity.pdbx_description
1 polymer ?
#
loop_
_entity_poly.entity_id
_entity_poly.type
_entity_poly.pdbx_seq_one_letter_code
_entity_poly.pdbx_strand_id
1 'polypeptide(L)'
;GSINMTIDEYETIRLIDLEQFKQEECAAHMNVARTTVQGIYNEARKKLAESLVKGKVLFIEGGEYRLCDGDESYCGHSGCHRRKRGSDK
;
A
#
# COMPACT_ATOMS: atom_id res chain seq x y z
N GLY A 1 5.56 -21.86 8.54
CA GLY A 1 5.43 -21.55 7.09
C GLY A 1 5.43 -20.05 6.90
N SER A 2 5.76 -19.58 5.70
CA SER A 2 5.80 -18.14 5.38
C SER A 2 4.74 -17.75 4.35
N ILE A 3 4.48 -16.45 4.24
CA ILE A 3 3.65 -15.80 3.23
C ILE A 3 4.45 -14.63 2.68
N ASN A 4 4.44 -14.46 1.36
CA ASN A 4 5.05 -13.32 0.70
C ASN A 4 3.94 -12.36 0.22
N MET A 5 4.02 -11.12 0.69
CA MET A 5 3.18 -10.00 0.28
C MET A 5 4.00 -9.08 -0.63
N THR A 6 3.42 -8.68 -1.77
CA THR A 6 4.10 -7.75 -2.68
C THR A 6 4.06 -6.32 -2.13
N ILE A 7 4.88 -5.44 -2.69
CA ILE A 7 4.86 -4.02 -2.34
C ILE A 7 3.49 -3.39 -2.65
N ASP A 8 2.85 -3.74 -3.77
CA ASP A 8 1.50 -3.25 -4.11
C ASP A 8 0.43 -3.70 -3.11
N GLU A 9 0.49 -4.96 -2.68
CA GLU A 9 -0.42 -5.51 -1.67
C GLU A 9 -0.24 -4.80 -0.32
N TYR A 10 1.01 -4.61 0.09
CA TYR A 10 1.33 -3.85 1.30
C TYR A 10 0.84 -2.40 1.21
N GLU A 11 1.13 -1.72 0.10
CA GLU A 11 0.76 -0.32 -0.10
C GLU A 11 -0.75 -0.14 -0.12
N THR A 12 -1.48 -1.10 -0.70
CA THR A 12 -2.95 -1.09 -0.69
C THR A 12 -3.52 -1.19 0.73
N ILE A 13 -2.92 -2.03 1.59
CA ILE A 13 -3.31 -2.12 3.02
C ILE A 13 -2.97 -0.82 3.75
N ARG A 14 -1.78 -0.24 3.50
CA ARG A 14 -1.39 1.04 4.09
C ARG A 14 -2.36 2.16 3.71
N LEU A 15 -2.67 2.30 2.42
CA LEU A 15 -3.53 3.38 1.94
C LEU A 15 -4.98 3.21 2.41
N ILE A 16 -5.57 2.02 2.23
CA ILE A 16 -6.97 1.79 2.54
C ILE A 16 -7.21 1.65 4.04
N ASP A 17 -6.48 0.77 4.72
CA ASP A 17 -6.80 0.42 6.11
C ASP A 17 -6.14 1.39 7.12
N LEU A 18 -4.92 1.88 6.85
CA LEU A 18 -4.21 2.77 7.78
C LEU A 18 -4.46 4.26 7.50
N GLU A 19 -4.38 4.69 6.24
CA GLU A 19 -4.62 6.10 5.84
C GLU A 19 -6.09 6.36 5.44
N GLN A 20 -6.96 5.34 5.55
CA GLN A 20 -8.42 5.43 5.36
C GLN A 20 -8.87 5.85 3.95
N PHE A 21 -8.09 5.52 2.92
CA PHE A 21 -8.47 5.80 1.54
C PHE A 21 -9.65 4.95 1.11
N LYS A 22 -10.57 5.53 0.35
CA LYS A 22 -11.49 4.77 -0.48
C LYS A 22 -10.72 4.05 -1.59
N GLN A 23 -11.27 2.96 -2.11
CA GLN A 23 -10.64 2.22 -3.20
C GLN A 23 -10.36 3.08 -4.45
N GLU A 24 -11.22 4.05 -4.73
CA GLU A 24 -11.03 5.01 -5.84
C GLU A 24 -9.82 5.92 -5.61
N GLU A 25 -9.63 6.39 -4.38
CA GLU A 25 -8.48 7.22 -4.00
C GLU A 25 -7.19 6.40 -4.04
N CYS A 26 -7.24 5.15 -3.55
CA CYS A 26 -6.11 4.21 -3.65
C CYS A 26 -5.76 3.92 -5.12
N ALA A 27 -6.75 3.72 -5.99
CA ALA A 27 -6.54 3.47 -7.42
C ALA A 27 -5.92 4.67 -8.12
N ALA A 28 -6.40 5.88 -7.82
CA ALA A 28 -5.80 7.11 -8.31
C ALA A 28 -4.37 7.28 -7.82
N HIS A 29 -4.09 7.00 -6.54
CA HIS A 29 -2.76 7.11 -5.95
C HIS A 29 -1.77 6.10 -6.53
N MET A 30 -2.21 4.86 -6.75
CA MET A 30 -1.39 3.78 -7.34
C MET A 30 -1.34 3.84 -8.89
N ASN A 31 -2.05 4.79 -9.51
CA ASN A 31 -2.16 4.94 -10.96
C ASN A 31 -2.58 3.64 -11.69
N VAL A 32 -3.60 2.96 -11.15
CA VAL A 32 -4.16 1.72 -11.71
C VAL A 32 -5.69 1.79 -11.77
N ALA A 33 -6.32 0.84 -12.45
CA ALA A 33 -7.77 0.73 -12.44
C ALA A 33 -8.32 0.36 -11.04
N ARG A 34 -9.53 0.85 -10.72
CA ARG A 34 -10.24 0.50 -9.48
C ARG A 34 -10.42 -1.01 -9.28
N THR A 35 -10.66 -1.75 -10.36
CA THR A 35 -10.77 -3.21 -10.34
C THR A 35 -9.45 -3.89 -9.98
N THR A 36 -8.33 -3.33 -10.42
CA THR A 36 -6.98 -3.79 -10.05
C THR A 36 -6.74 -3.62 -8.55
N VAL A 37 -7.05 -2.44 -7.98
CA VAL A 37 -6.96 -2.21 -6.53
C VAL A 37 -7.86 -3.17 -5.75
N GLN A 38 -9.09 -3.40 -6.22
CA GLN A 38 -10.00 -4.34 -5.56
C GLN A 38 -9.40 -5.76 -5.50
N GLY A 39 -8.73 -6.21 -6.55
CA GLY A 39 -8.03 -7.49 -6.59
C GLY A 39 -6.84 -7.54 -5.63
N ILE A 40 -5.95 -6.55 -5.72
CA ILE A 40 -4.77 -6.42 -4.85
C ILE A 40 -5.17 -6.38 -3.38
N TYR A 41 -6.19 -5.58 -3.02
CA TYR A 41 -6.69 -5.47 -1.66
C TYR A 41 -7.22 -6.79 -1.11
N ASN A 42 -7.92 -7.57 -1.94
CA ASN A 42 -8.47 -8.86 -1.50
C ASN A 42 -7.36 -9.88 -1.23
N GLU A 43 -6.36 -9.98 -2.10
CA GLU A 43 -5.21 -10.87 -1.87
C GLU A 43 -4.37 -10.43 -0.67
N ALA A 44 -4.15 -9.11 -0.52
CA ALA A 44 -3.44 -8.55 0.62
C ALA A 44 -4.13 -8.90 1.95
N ARG A 45 -5.45 -8.72 2.06
CA ARG A 45 -6.22 -9.08 3.26
C ARG A 45 -6.19 -10.58 3.56
N LYS A 46 -6.26 -11.43 2.52
CA LYS A 46 -6.16 -12.88 2.68
C LYS A 46 -4.80 -13.29 3.23
N LYS A 47 -3.71 -12.72 2.71
CA LYS A 47 -2.34 -12.95 3.20
C LYS A 47 -2.15 -12.46 4.63
N LEU A 48 -2.66 -11.26 4.93
CA LEU A 48 -2.64 -10.70 6.28
C LEU A 48 -3.39 -11.61 7.27
N ALA A 49 -4.63 -12.01 6.94
CA ALA A 49 -5.42 -12.90 7.77
C ALA A 49 -4.73 -14.26 7.97
N GLU A 50 -4.13 -14.82 6.93
CA GLU A 50 -3.43 -16.09 7.05
C GLU A 50 -2.18 -15.99 7.93
N SER A 51 -1.43 -14.88 7.84
CA SER A 51 -0.29 -14.61 8.73
C SER A 51 -0.73 -14.53 10.19
N LEU A 52 -1.75 -13.72 10.48
CA LEU A 52 -2.25 -13.48 11.83
C LEU A 52 -2.89 -14.72 12.46
N VAL A 53 -3.78 -15.39 11.73
CA VAL A 53 -4.55 -16.52 12.27
C VAL A 53 -3.72 -17.79 12.37
N LYS A 54 -2.82 -18.05 11.40
CA LYS A 54 -2.00 -19.27 11.37
C LYS A 54 -0.58 -19.09 11.91
N GLY A 55 -0.24 -17.90 12.42
CA GLY A 55 1.10 -17.60 12.93
C GLY A 55 2.20 -17.74 11.88
N LYS A 56 1.91 -17.42 10.61
CA LYS A 56 2.90 -17.51 9.52
C LYS A 56 3.70 -16.20 9.44
N VAL A 57 5.01 -16.32 9.22
CA VAL A 57 5.88 -15.17 8.99
C VAL A 57 5.47 -14.49 7.68
N LEU A 58 5.25 -13.17 7.72
CA LEU A 58 4.91 -12.35 6.57
C LEU A 58 6.16 -11.63 6.07
N PHE A 59 6.60 -11.92 4.86
CA PHE A 59 7.64 -11.18 4.16
C PHE A 59 7.01 -10.19 3.20
N ILE A 60 7.53 -8.98 3.15
CA ILE A 60 7.11 -7.94 2.21
C ILE A 60 8.28 -7.73 1.25
N GLU A 61 8.12 -8.17 0.01
CA GLU A 61 9.19 -8.15 -0.99
C GLU A 61 8.64 -8.24 -2.42
N GLY A 62 9.51 -7.95 -3.40
CA GLY A 62 9.22 -8.09 -4.83
C GLY A 62 8.36 -6.97 -5.42
N GLY A 63 8.02 -7.13 -6.70
CA GLY A 63 7.33 -6.11 -7.49
C GLY A 63 8.27 -5.06 -8.07
N GLU A 64 7.77 -4.32 -9.06
CA GLU A 64 8.43 -3.14 -9.60
C GLU A 64 7.84 -1.90 -8.94
N TYR A 65 8.62 -1.21 -8.13
CA TYR A 65 8.20 0.03 -7.49
C TYR A 65 9.19 1.13 -7.80
N ARG A 66 8.66 2.35 -7.90
CA ARG A 66 9.48 3.56 -7.99
C ARG A 66 9.48 4.22 -6.63
N LEU A 67 10.68 4.53 -6.12
CA LEU A 67 10.79 5.42 -4.99
C LEU A 67 10.49 6.83 -5.48
N CYS A 68 9.46 7.47 -4.90
CA CYS A 68 9.21 8.87 -5.17
C CYS A 68 10.44 9.67 -4.70
N ASP A 69 10.89 10.66 -5.46
CA ASP A 69 12.00 11.56 -5.08
C ASP A 69 11.52 12.89 -4.48
N GLY A 70 10.21 13.14 -4.47
CA GLY A 70 9.59 14.33 -3.87
C GLY A 70 9.09 15.33 -4.91
N ASP A 71 9.49 15.16 -6.16
CA ASP A 71 9.21 16.08 -7.27
C ASP A 71 8.07 15.60 -8.19
N GLU A 72 7.50 14.43 -7.93
CA GLU A 72 6.44 13.87 -8.78
C GLU A 72 5.13 14.65 -8.59
N SER A 73 4.35 14.82 -9.66
CA SER A 73 3.12 15.63 -9.65
C SER A 73 2.05 15.12 -8.67
N TYR A 74 2.08 13.84 -8.35
CA TYR A 74 1.22 13.19 -7.34
C TYR A 74 1.83 13.20 -5.92
N CYS A 75 3.05 13.73 -5.73
CA CYS A 75 3.67 13.98 -4.43
C CYS A 75 2.96 15.09 -3.62
N GLY A 76 1.87 15.65 -4.17
CA GLY A 76 0.93 16.54 -3.49
C GLY A 76 -0.25 15.84 -2.81
N HIS A 77 -0.45 14.52 -3.03
CA HIS A 77 -1.57 13.79 -2.42
C HIS A 77 -1.37 13.54 -0.92
N SER A 78 -2.49 13.46 -0.19
CA SER A 78 -2.55 12.98 1.20
C SER A 78 -1.85 11.61 1.30
N GLY A 79 -1.15 11.33 2.40
CA GLY A 79 -0.53 10.02 2.64
C GLY A 79 0.95 9.87 2.25
N CYS A 80 1.59 10.87 1.63
CA CYS A 80 3.05 10.88 1.43
C CYS A 80 3.80 11.20 2.74
N HIS A 81 4.54 10.22 3.28
CA HIS A 81 5.28 10.39 4.54
C HIS A 81 6.37 11.46 4.51
N ARG A 82 6.92 11.83 3.35
CA ARG A 82 7.90 12.93 3.28
C ARG A 82 7.33 14.27 3.73
N ARG A 83 6.02 14.53 3.52
CA ARG A 83 5.37 15.75 4.03
C ARG A 83 5.16 15.72 5.54
N LYS A 84 4.88 14.55 6.13
CA LYS A 84 4.69 14.41 7.60
C LYS A 84 5.96 14.74 8.41
N ARG A 85 7.15 14.80 7.78
CA ARG A 85 8.42 15.20 8.43
C ARG A 85 8.78 16.69 8.28
N GLY A 86 7.94 17.51 7.63
CA GLY A 86 8.23 18.92 7.34
C GLY A 86 7.64 19.96 8.30
N SER A 87 6.95 19.55 9.37
CA SER A 87 6.16 20.47 10.23
C SER A 87 6.83 20.84 11.56
N ASP A 88 8.04 20.37 11.86
CA ASP A 88 8.80 20.83 13.02
C ASP A 88 9.68 22.03 12.63
N LYS A 89 9.10 23.23 12.69
CA LYS A 89 9.81 24.50 12.87
C LYS A 89 9.16 25.31 13.96
#